data_AF-A0A9P8EG20-F1
#
_entry.id   AF-A0A9P8EG20-F1
#
_cell.length_a   1.000
_cell.length_b   1.000
_cell.length_c   1.000
_cell.angle_alpha   90.00
_cell.angle_beta   90.00
_cell.angle_gamma   90.00
#
_symmetry.space_group_name_H-M   'P 1'
#
loop_
_entity.id
_entity.type
_entity.pdbx_description
1 polymer ?
#
loop_
_entity_poly.entity_id
_entity_poly.type
_entity_poly.pdbx_seq_one_letter_code
_entity_poly.pdbx_strand_id
1 'polypeptide(L)' 'MSMDLDSVSIAPAAQREVTNATILCCNCGAPIDGTVSAGALCYDCIKLTIDVSQGIQREGTL' A
#
# COMPACT_ATOMS: atom_id res chain seq x y z
N MET A 1 30.19 -19.35 38.83
CA MET A 1 29.96 -19.34 37.38
C MET A 1 29.24 -18.04 37.05
N SER A 2 30.00 -16.98 36.79
CA SER A 2 29.50 -15.66 36.42
C SER A 2 29.14 -15.67 34.93
N MET A 3 27.96 -15.16 34.58
CA MET A 3 27.63 -14.92 33.17
C MET A 3 28.20 -13.56 32.77
N ASP A 4 29.14 -13.56 31.82
CA ASP A 4 29.62 -12.35 31.17
C ASP A 4 28.56 -11.89 30.15
N LEU A 5 27.96 -10.73 30.40
CA LEU A 5 27.05 -10.06 29.47
C LEU A 5 27.89 -9.35 28.41
N ASP A 6 28.09 -10.00 27.27
CA ASP A 6 28.66 -9.36 26.09
C ASP A 6 27.77 -8.19 25.64
N SER A 7 28.30 -6.97 25.80
CA SER A 7 27.63 -5.74 25.39
C SER A 7 27.52 -5.69 23.87
N VAL A 8 26.33 -6.01 23.34
CA VAL A 8 26.03 -5.83 21.93
C VAL A 8 25.97 -4.33 21.64
N SER A 9 26.98 -3.83 20.92
CA SER A 9 26.99 -2.47 20.39
C SER A 9 25.95 -2.38 19.27
N ILE A 10 24.76 -1.89 19.60
CA ILE A 10 23.77 -1.44 18.62
C ILE A 10 24.35 -0.17 18.01
N ALA A 11 25.03 -0.31 16.88
CA ALA A 11 25.36 0.82 16.02
C ALA A 11 24.07 1.60 15.75
N PRO A 12 24.08 2.94 15.78
CA PRO A 12 22.90 3.72 15.45
C PRO A 12 22.45 3.27 14.06
N ALA A 13 21.21 2.77 13.99
CA ALA A 13 20.62 2.33 12.74
C ALA A 13 20.81 3.44 11.72
N ALA A 14 21.64 3.19 10.70
CA ALA A 14 21.77 4.06 9.55
C ALA A 14 20.35 4.45 9.15
N GLN A 15 20.12 5.77 9.00
CA GLN A 15 18.87 6.37 8.55
C GLN A 15 18.13 5.40 7.64
N ARG A 16 17.02 4.82 8.11
CA ARG A 16 16.19 3.92 7.29
C ARG A 16 15.87 4.69 6.02
N GLU A 17 16.42 4.25 4.90
CA GLU A 17 15.97 4.75 3.60
C GLU A 17 14.46 4.56 3.55
N VAL A 18 13.74 5.65 3.26
CA VAL A 18 12.29 5.60 3.05
C VAL A 18 12.10 4.80 1.77
N THR A 19 11.91 3.49 1.94
CA THR A 19 11.59 2.59 0.84
C THR A 19 10.10 2.73 0.57
N ASN A 20 9.73 3.31 -0.57
CA ASN A 20 8.35 3.21 -1.02
C ASN A 20 8.05 1.72 -1.21
N ALA A 21 7.14 1.20 -0.37
CA ALA A 21 6.77 -0.21 -0.39
C ALA A 21 6.12 -0.52 -1.74
N THR A 22 6.79 -1.29 -2.61
CA THR A 22 6.17 -1.75 -3.85
C THR A 22 5.31 -2.96 -3.53
N ILE A 23 4.01 -2.90 -3.85
CA ILE A 23 3.06 -4.00 -3.68
C ILE A 23 2.44 -4.37 -5.04
N LEU A 24 1.76 -5.51 -5.10
CA LEU A 24 1.05 -5.95 -6.31
C LEU A 24 -0.43 -5.61 -6.19
N CYS A 25 -1.03 -5.14 -7.28
CA CYS A 25 -2.47 -4.97 -7.39
C CYS A 25 -3.17 -6.30 -7.15
N CYS A 26 -4.13 -6.34 -6.21
CA CYS A 26 -4.81 -7.58 -5.81
C CYS A 26 -5.71 -8.16 -6.92
N ASN A 27 -6.05 -7.37 -7.94
CA ASN A 27 -6.91 -7.80 -9.05
C ASN A 27 -6.13 -8.20 -10.31
N CYS A 28 -5.10 -7.43 -10.71
CA CYS A 28 -4.37 -7.67 -11.97
C CYS A 28 -2.87 -7.99 -11.83
N GLY A 29 -2.31 -7.92 -10.62
CA GLY A 29 -0.90 -8.22 -10.37
C GLY A 29 0.10 -7.15 -10.83
N ALA A 30 -0.36 -5.97 -11.29
CA ALA A 30 0.54 -4.87 -11.65
C ALA A 30 1.30 -4.34 -10.41
N PRO A 31 2.59 -3.99 -10.53
CA PRO A 31 3.33 -3.36 -9.44
C PRO A 31 2.86 -1.92 -9.21
N ILE A 32 2.57 -1.57 -7.96
CA ILE A 32 2.07 -0.25 -7.54
C ILE A 32 2.75 0.22 -6.25
N ASP A 33 2.71 1.53 -6.01
CA ASP A 33 3.24 2.13 -4.77
C ASP A 33 2.29 1.91 -3.60
N GLY A 34 2.65 0.98 -2.71
CA GLY A 34 1.90 0.59 -1.53
C GLY A 34 1.85 1.63 -0.42
N THR A 35 2.58 2.75 -0.52
CA THR A 35 2.42 3.87 0.42
C THR A 35 1.18 4.71 0.12
N VAL A 36 0.77 4.77 -1.15
CA VAL A 36 -0.35 5.61 -1.64
C VAL A 36 -1.51 4.81 -2.22
N SER A 37 -1.32 3.52 -2.52
CA SER A 37 -2.33 2.70 -3.18
C SER A 37 -3.48 2.34 -2.24
N ALA A 38 -4.58 3.09 -2.32
CA ALA A 38 -5.82 2.83 -1.58
C ALA A 38 -6.37 1.43 -1.93
N GLY A 39 -6.50 0.56 -0.93
CA GLY A 39 -7.10 -0.77 -1.09
C GLY A 39 -6.29 -1.76 -1.95
N ALA A 40 -4.99 -1.52 -2.18
CA ALA A 40 -4.12 -2.37 -3.00
C ALA A 40 -4.63 -2.61 -4.44
N LEU A 41 -5.31 -1.62 -5.03
CA LEU A 41 -5.77 -1.65 -6.42
C LEU A 41 -5.02 -0.61 -7.26
N CYS A 42 -4.66 -0.98 -8.49
CA CYS A 42 -4.16 -0.01 -9.45
C CYS A 42 -5.28 0.89 -9.98
N TYR A 43 -4.91 2.05 -10.53
CA TYR A 43 -5.85 3.04 -11.07
C TYR A 43 -6.83 2.43 -12.09
N ASP A 44 -6.34 1.56 -12.98
CA ASP A 44 -7.17 0.93 -14.00
C ASP A 44 -8.20 -0.04 -13.40
N CYS A 45 -7.80 -0.81 -12.38
CA CYS A 45 -8.74 -1.69 -11.70
C CYS A 45 -9.81 -0.87 -11.00
N ILE A 46 -9.46 0.20 -10.27
CA ILE A 46 -10.45 1.08 -9.64
C ILE A 46 -11.43 1.63 -10.68
N LYS A 47 -10.92 2.13 -11.80
CA LYS A 47 -11.74 2.72 -12.87
C LYS A 47 -12.70 1.72 -13.52
N LEU A 48 -12.28 0.47 -13.68
CA LEU A 48 -13.04 -0.54 -14.42
C LEU A 48 -13.93 -1.41 -13.54
N THR A 49 -13.60 -1.56 -12.26
CA THR A 49 -14.30 -2.49 -11.36
C THR A 49 -15.09 -1.81 -10.25
N ILE A 50 -14.81 -0.54 -9.94
CA ILE A 50 -15.52 0.20 -8.88
C ILE A 50 -16.47 1.20 -9.50
N ASP A 51 -17.78 0.98 -9.32
CA ASP A 51 -18.82 1.91 -9.71
C ASP A 51 -19.24 2.80 -8.54
N VAL A 52 -18.75 4.04 -8.54
CA VAL A 52 -19.11 5.07 -7.54
C VAL A 52 -20.47 5.73 -7.82
N SER A 53 -21.07 5.45 -8.98
CA SER A 53 -22.32 6.07 -9.43
C SER A 53 -23.55 5.20 -9.22
N GLN A 54 -23.40 4.04 -8.56
CA GLN A 54 -24.53 3.17 -8.27
C GLN A 54 -25.64 3.92 -7.52
N GLY A 55 -26.88 3.72 -7.97
CA GLY A 55 -28.06 4.36 -7.38
C GLY A 55 -28.30 5.81 -7.82
N ILE A 56 -27.41 6.41 -8.63
CA ILE A 56 -27.64 7.75 -9.18
C ILE A 56 -28.52 7.65 -10.43
N GLN A 57 -29.70 8.27 -10.37
CA GLN A 57 -30.60 8.40 -11.52
C GLN A 57 -29.92 9.26 -12.60
N ARG A 58 -29.69 8.69 -13.79
CA ARG A 58 -28.97 9.36 -14.89
C ARG A 58 -29.85 10.29 -15.72
N GLU A 59 -31.15 10.03 -15.75
CA GLU A 59 -32.13 10.77 -16.54
C GLU A 59 -33.35 11.10 -15.69
N GLY A 60 -33.85 12.33 -15.77
CA GLY A 60 -35.05 12.79 -15.08
C GLY A 60 -36.15 13.15 -16.08
N THR A 61 -37.40 12.94 -15.70
CA THR A 61 -38.57 13.43 -16.44
C THR A 61 -38.94 14.82 -15.90
N LEU A 62 -39.13 15.80 -16.79
CA LEU A 62 -39.57 17.16 -16.46
C LEU A 62 -41.09 17.27 -16.52
#